data_AF-A0A382S4K9-F1
#
_entry.id   AF-A0A382S4K9-F1
#
_cell.length_a   1.000
_cell.length_b   1.000
_cell.length_c   1.000
_cell.angle_alpha   90.00
_cell.angle_beta   90.00
_cell.angle_gamma   90.00
#
_symmetry.space_group_name_H-M   'P 1'
#
loop_
_entity.id
_entity.type
_entity.pdbx_description
1 polymer ?
#
loop_
_entity_poly.entity_id
_entity_poly.type
_entity_poly.pdbx_seq_one_letter_code
_entity_poly.pdbx_strand_id
1 'polypeptide(L)'
;MKLFHKFVLPVCLSLFSSGVALAADKILVLMPDASGAHSALLGLEEEAAGDLELIKEFVTKKTSVSDIKAAFEKVKPSAVVLMNNPTVVKYRQYQ
;
A
#
# COMPACT_ATOMS: atom_id res chain seq x y z
N MET A 1 -41.03 52.92 9.17
CA MET A 1 -40.65 52.55 10.56
C MET A 1 -39.63 51.43 10.49
N LYS A 2 -38.49 51.64 11.14
CA LYS A 2 -37.35 50.72 11.22
C LYS A 2 -37.67 49.60 12.21
N LEU A 3 -37.45 48.34 11.83
CA LEU A 3 -37.27 47.24 12.78
C LEU A 3 -36.19 46.30 12.24
N PHE A 4 -34.96 46.53 12.70
CA PHE A 4 -33.89 45.55 12.69
C PHE A 4 -34.25 44.45 13.68
N HIS A 5 -34.29 43.19 13.24
CA HIS A 5 -34.14 42.05 14.13
C HIS A 5 -32.95 41.22 13.66
N LYS A 6 -31.87 41.35 14.44
CA LYS A 6 -30.71 40.46 14.43
C LYS A 6 -31.21 39.07 14.84
N PHE A 7 -31.09 38.09 13.96
CA PHE A 7 -31.15 36.68 14.35
C PHE A 7 -29.77 36.07 14.14
N VAL A 8 -29.08 35.92 15.28
CA VAL A 8 -27.90 35.08 15.44
C VAL A 8 -28.42 33.66 15.52
N LEU A 9 -28.03 32.80 14.58
CA LEU A 9 -28.23 31.35 14.67
C LEU A 9 -26.85 30.67 14.54
N PRO A 10 -26.68 29.51 15.18
CA PRO A 10 -25.44 29.09 15.80
C PRO A 10 -24.51 28.48 14.78
N VAL A 11 -23.21 28.78 14.92
CA VAL A 11 -22.14 27.96 14.34
C VAL A 11 -22.23 26.60 15.02
N CYS A 12 -22.96 25.68 14.39
CA CYS A 12 -22.89 24.27 14.71
C CYS A 12 -21.52 23.80 14.21
N LEU A 13 -20.50 23.97 15.05
CA LEU A 13 -19.19 23.39 14.87
C LEU A 13 -19.35 21.88 15.09
N SER A 14 -19.82 21.17 14.07
CA SER A 14 -19.74 19.72 14.03
C SER A 14 -18.26 19.36 13.91
N LEU A 15 -17.63 19.16 15.06
CA LEU A 15 -16.44 18.32 15.19
C LEU A 15 -16.83 16.92 14.73
N PHE A 16 -16.81 16.71 13.41
CA PHE A 16 -16.62 15.37 12.89
C PHE A 16 -15.21 14.98 13.33
N SER A 17 -15.16 14.15 14.37
CA SER A 17 -13.98 13.39 14.73
C SER A 17 -13.65 12.52 13.52
N SER A 18 -12.87 13.06 12.59
CA SER A 18 -12.19 12.28 11.56
C SER A 18 -11.25 11.35 12.32
N GLY A 19 -11.75 10.18 12.69
CA GLY A 19 -10.88 9.02 12.85
C GLY A 19 -10.24 8.82 11.49
N VAL A 20 -9.09 9.46 11.28
CA VAL A 20 -8.23 9.17 10.15
C VAL A 20 -7.78 7.74 10.43
N ALA A 21 -8.46 6.77 9.84
CA ALA A 21 -7.93 5.43 9.75
C ALA A 21 -6.56 5.59 9.09
N LEU A 22 -5.48 5.41 9.86
CA LEU A 22 -4.13 5.41 9.32
C LEU A 22 -4.13 4.33 8.25
N ALA A 23 -3.98 4.74 6.99
CA ALA A 23 -3.88 3.79 5.89
C ALA A 23 -2.65 2.92 6.15
N ALA A 24 -2.83 1.60 6.14
CA ALA A 24 -1.73 0.67 6.35
C ALA A 24 -0.62 0.94 5.32
N ASP A 25 0.63 0.82 5.75
CA ASP A 25 1.77 0.99 4.87
C ASP A 25 1.80 -0.15 3.85
N LYS A 26 1.93 0.21 2.57
CA LYS A 26 1.94 -0.75 1.46
C LYS A 26 3.32 -1.33 1.25
N ILE A 27 3.44 -2.64 1.33
CA ILE A 27 4.68 -3.37 1.08
C ILE A 27 4.52 -4.16 -0.21
N LEU A 28 5.40 -3.91 -1.19
CA LEU A 28 5.42 -4.66 -2.44
C LEU A 28 6.26 -5.93 -2.27
N VAL A 29 5.67 -7.09 -2.48
CA VAL A 29 6.35 -8.39 -2.41
C VAL A 29 6.60 -8.91 -3.82
N LEU A 30 7.86 -8.90 -4.25
CA LEU A 30 8.29 -9.49 -5.52
C LEU A 30 8.68 -10.95 -5.29
N MET A 31 7.94 -11.87 -5.91
CA MET A 31 8.07 -13.30 -5.60
C MET A 31 8.02 -14.19 -6.85
N PRO A 32 8.67 -15.37 -6.85
CA PRO A 32 8.42 -16.36 -7.88
C PRO A 32 7.06 -17.02 -7.68
N ASP A 33 6.50 -17.58 -8.75
CA ASP A 33 5.38 -18.51 -8.63
C ASP A 33 5.91 -19.90 -8.27
N ALA A 34 6.14 -20.12 -6.97
CA ALA A 34 6.67 -21.37 -6.42
C ALA A 34 6.04 -21.65 -5.06
N SER A 35 5.74 -22.91 -4.76
CA SER A 35 5.06 -23.32 -3.52
C SER A 35 5.76 -22.81 -2.25
N GLY A 36 7.09 -22.88 -2.19
CA GLY A 36 7.85 -22.36 -1.05
C GLY A 36 7.72 -20.84 -0.86
N ALA A 37 7.57 -20.08 -1.95
CA ALA A 37 7.35 -18.63 -1.86
C ALA A 37 5.92 -18.31 -1.38
N HIS A 38 4.93 -19.09 -1.81
CA HIS A 38 3.55 -18.97 -1.29
C HIS A 38 3.48 -19.27 0.21
N SER A 39 4.16 -20.32 0.69
CA SER A 39 4.23 -20.63 2.13
C SER A 39 4.90 -19.52 2.93
N ALA A 40 6.00 -18.95 2.43
CA ALA A 40 6.66 -17.83 3.09
C ALA A 40 5.81 -16.55 3.08
N LEU A 41 5.04 -16.29 2.01
CA LEU A 41 4.09 -15.18 1.96
C LEU A 41 3.00 -15.33 3.01
N LEU A 42 2.43 -16.53 3.19
CA LEU A 42 1.41 -16.78 4.21
C LEU A 42 1.92 -16.45 5.62
N GLY A 43 3.12 -16.93 5.97
CA GLY A 43 3.74 -16.58 7.27
C GLY A 43 3.98 -15.07 7.42
N LEU A 44 4.33 -14.38 6.34
CA LEU A 44 4.48 -12.92 6.36
C LEU A 44 3.13 -12.20 6.53
N GLU A 45 2.07 -12.67 5.87
CA GLU A 45 0.71 -12.15 5.99
C GLU A 45 0.16 -12.33 7.42
N GLU A 46 0.46 -13.46 8.07
CA GLU A 46 0.07 -13.74 9.46
C GLU A 46 0.73 -12.78 10.46
N GLU A 47 2.03 -12.50 10.29
CA GLU A 47 2.79 -11.59 11.18
C GLU A 47 2.49 -10.11 10.89
N ALA A 48 2.18 -9.76 9.65
CA ALA A 48 1.90 -8.38 9.24
C ALA A 48 0.43 -7.96 9.41
N ALA A 49 -0.44 -8.89 9.82
CA ALA A 49 -1.87 -8.70 9.88
C ALA A 49 -2.27 -7.51 10.78
N GLY A 50 -2.83 -6.46 10.16
CA GLY A 50 -3.38 -5.29 10.86
C GLY A 50 -2.50 -4.03 10.79
N ASP A 51 -1.21 -4.19 10.47
CA ASP A 51 -0.26 -3.07 10.43
C ASP A 51 0.16 -2.69 9.00
N LEU A 52 0.28 -3.70 8.11
CA LEU A 52 0.81 -3.52 6.76
C LEU A 52 -0.12 -4.13 5.71
N GLU A 53 -0.17 -3.50 4.53
CA GLU A 53 -0.84 -4.03 3.35
C GLU A 53 0.20 -4.69 2.43
N LEU A 54 0.23 -6.02 2.38
CA LEU A 54 1.13 -6.76 1.50
C LEU A 54 0.53 -6.90 0.09
N ILE A 55 1.22 -6.37 -0.92
CA ILE A 55 0.81 -6.44 -2.32
C ILE A 55 1.81 -7.30 -3.07
N LYS A 56 1.36 -8.43 -3.63
CA LYS A 56 2.22 -9.39 -4.32
C LYS A 56 2.29 -9.17 -5.82
N GLU A 57 3.49 -9.31 -6.38
CA GLU A 57 3.75 -9.31 -7.82
C GLU A 57 4.67 -10.48 -8.19
N PHE A 58 4.26 -11.25 -9.21
CA PHE A 58 5.00 -12.43 -9.64
C PHE A 58 6.11 -12.09 -10.61
N VAL A 59 7.34 -12.47 -10.25
CA VAL A 59 8.52 -12.31 -11.09
C VAL A 59 8.87 -13.63 -11.75
N THR A 60 8.75 -13.65 -13.07
CA THR A 60 9.11 -14.77 -13.94
C THR A 60 10.25 -14.37 -14.86
N LYS A 61 10.74 -15.32 -15.66
CA LYS A 61 11.72 -15.01 -16.73
C LYS A 61 11.20 -14.01 -17.77
N LYS A 62 9.87 -13.94 -17.95
CA LYS A 62 9.22 -13.05 -18.92
C LYS A 62 8.99 -11.64 -18.35
N THR A 63 9.06 -11.48 -17.03
CA THR A 63 8.87 -10.18 -16.37
C THR A 63 9.99 -9.23 -16.79
N SER A 64 9.59 -8.11 -17.38
CA SER A 64 10.47 -7.04 -17.83
C SER A 64 10.74 -6.04 -16.72
N VAL A 65 11.75 -5.19 -16.90
CA VAL A 65 12.04 -4.09 -15.96
C VAL A 65 10.89 -3.06 -15.94
N SER A 66 10.24 -2.84 -17.08
CA SER A 66 9.05 -1.98 -17.18
C SER A 66 7.87 -2.49 -16.36
N ASP A 67 7.70 -3.81 -16.23
CA ASP A 67 6.64 -4.39 -15.39
C ASP A 67 6.90 -4.08 -13.91
N ILE A 68 8.17 -4.17 -13.47
CA ILE A 68 8.56 -3.81 -12.10
C ILE A 68 8.31 -2.32 -11.86
N LYS A 69 8.71 -1.45 -12.79
CA LYS A 69 8.45 -0.02 -12.71
C LYS A 69 6.95 0.28 -12.59
N ALA A 70 6.13 -0.34 -13.43
CA ALA A 70 4.68 -0.17 -13.40
C ALA A 70 4.06 -0.63 -12.06
N ALA A 71 4.58 -1.72 -11.47
CA ALA A 71 4.17 -2.15 -10.15
C ALA A 71 4.49 -1.09 -9.07
N PHE A 72 5.70 -0.51 -9.07
CA PHE A 72 6.06 0.56 -8.14
C PHE A 72 5.20 1.82 -8.32
N GLU A 73 4.93 2.23 -9.55
CA GLU A 73 4.09 3.41 -9.83
C GLU A 73 2.63 3.20 -9.43
N LYS A 74 2.10 1.99 -9.63
CA LYS A 74 0.74 1.59 -9.25
C LYS A 74 0.58 1.49 -7.73
N VAL A 75 1.50 0.81 -7.07
CA VAL A 75 1.40 0.47 -5.65
C VAL A 75 1.85 1.61 -4.75
N LYS A 76 2.88 2.37 -5.18
CA LYS A 76 3.59 3.36 -4.36
C LYS A 76 4.00 2.79 -3.00
N PRO A 77 4.76 1.68 -2.98
CA PRO A 77 5.07 0.98 -1.74
C PRO A 77 6.06 1.79 -0.88
N SER A 78 5.95 1.65 0.45
CA SER A 78 6.92 2.19 1.41
C SER A 78 8.17 1.31 1.52
N ALA A 79 8.03 0.00 1.25
CA ALA A 79 9.15 -0.94 1.16
C ALA A 79 8.88 -2.07 0.17
N VAL A 80 9.95 -2.82 -0.17
CA VAL A 80 9.89 -3.97 -1.07
C VAL A 80 10.50 -5.20 -0.42
N VAL A 81 9.84 -6.35 -0.57
CA VAL A 81 10.36 -7.67 -0.18
C VAL A 81 10.75 -8.43 -1.45
N LEU A 82 11.94 -9.02 -1.46
CA LEU A 82 12.50 -9.75 -2.60
C LEU A 82 12.73 -11.21 -2.19
N MET A 83 11.91 -12.13 -2.69
CA MET A 83 11.85 -13.48 -2.12
C MET A 83 12.89 -14.46 -2.68
N ASN A 84 13.60 -14.11 -3.77
CA ASN A 84 14.66 -14.96 -4.33
C ASN A 84 15.67 -14.19 -5.20
N ASN A 85 16.73 -14.87 -5.63
CA ASN A 85 17.77 -14.27 -6.47
C ASN A 85 17.23 -13.63 -7.77
N PRO A 86 16.35 -14.28 -8.56
CA PRO A 86 15.70 -13.63 -9.71
C PRO A 86 14.99 -12.30 -9.38
N THR A 87 14.23 -12.24 -8.29
CA THR A 87 13.55 -10.99 -7.87
C THR A 87 14.55 -9.90 -7.50
N VAL A 88 15.65 -10.26 -6.82
CA VAL A 88 16.75 -9.33 -6.50
C VAL A 88 17.42 -8.79 -7.76
N VAL A 89 17.74 -9.67 -8.72
CA VAL A 89 18.36 -9.25 -9.99
C VAL A 89 17.44 -8.29 -10.75
N LYS A 90 16.15 -8.61 -10.84
CA LYS A 90 15.18 -7.75 -11.54
C LYS A 90 14.98 -6.41 -10.85
N TYR A 91 14.91 -6.39 -9.52
CA TYR A 91 14.82 -5.14 -8.77
C TYR A 91 16.07 -4.27 -8.95
N ARG A 92 17.27 -4.86 -8.93
CA ARG A 92 18.52 -4.13 -9.18
C ARG A 92 18.64 -3.55 -10.59
N GLN A 93 18.00 -4.16 -11.59
CA GLN A 93 17.95 -3.62 -12.95
C GLN A 93 16.98 -2.44 -13.07
N TYR A 94 16.00 -2.36 -12.17
CA TYR A 94 15.03 -1.28 -12.10
C TYR A 94 15.57 -0.04 -11.36
N GLN A 95 16.31 -0.25 -10.27
CA GLN A 95 17.00 0.81 -9.52
C GLN A 95 17.99 1.58 -10.39
#